data_AF-A0A2V7UTE5-F1
#
_entry.id   AF-A0A2V7UTE5-F1
#
_cell.length_a   1.000
_cell.length_b   1.000
_cell.length_c   1.000
_cell.angle_alpha   90.00
_cell.angle_beta   90.00
_cell.angle_gamma   90.00
#
_symmetry.space_group_name_H-M   'P 1'
#
loop_
_entity.id
_entity.type
_entity.pdbx_description
1 polymer ?
#
loop_
_entity_poly.entity_id
_entity_poly.type
_entity_poly.pdbx_seq_one_letter_code
_entity_poly.pdbx_strand_id
1 'polypeptide(L)'
;MPRPGGPFATVRVERPGDVPPAEERSIDVAVLDMNYGWPNLGHDSLVHAVMDAACDILTGLEENGLGIRVVSYEVRKSGMIPEAPRGRYGLYLGTGGPGHLDPRCNDGSSPGSQGIAEDPSWEAGLFRLFDAIREDPEAALLSVCHSFGVMCRWTGVARPVLRPPEKGKSTGIQENILTEEGRRHPWFRQLAAELPDGRRLRVVDHRLFDLMPAPGALPATFVPIGYEARGLGGPAGEALTMMEFARDRGGVMPRVFGVNHHPEIVDRTRQMMLLAQKRERGEVTAEWSDERARIMTQTQPDDIRDRLLHLTSDYTLLGPLRFYLYRQVRARAEALGLPMDLDEGRIAGGEDTPAALEASPN
;
A
#
# COMPACT_ATOMS: atom_id res chain seq x y z
N MET A 1 0.72 -33.29 -5.61
CA MET A 1 -0.23 -33.00 -6.72
C MET A 1 -0.29 -31.48 -6.86
N PRO A 2 -0.13 -30.92 -8.07
CA PRO A 2 -0.27 -29.48 -8.29
C PRO A 2 -1.68 -29.03 -7.90
N ARG A 3 -1.80 -27.88 -7.21
CA ARG A 3 -3.09 -27.33 -6.80
C ARG A 3 -3.90 -26.91 -8.03
N PRO A 4 -5.20 -27.25 -8.12
CA PRO A 4 -6.07 -26.62 -9.11
C PRO A 4 -6.14 -25.12 -8.82
N GLY A 5 -5.69 -24.28 -9.75
CA GLY A 5 -5.70 -22.80 -9.63
C GLY A 5 -4.34 -22.10 -9.78
N GLY A 6 -3.24 -22.83 -9.99
CA GLY A 6 -1.90 -22.24 -10.06
C GLY A 6 -1.35 -21.86 -8.69
N PRO A 7 -0.14 -21.24 -8.62
CA PRO A 7 0.50 -20.90 -7.35
C PRO A 7 -0.07 -19.63 -6.72
N PHE A 8 -1.11 -19.01 -7.26
CA PHE A 8 -1.70 -17.79 -6.72
C PHE A 8 -3.20 -17.98 -6.43
N ALA A 9 -3.64 -17.53 -5.25
CA ALA A 9 -5.04 -17.57 -4.85
C ALA A 9 -5.45 -16.30 -4.09
N THR A 10 -6.75 -15.97 -4.13
CA THR A 10 -7.32 -14.83 -3.42
C THR A 10 -8.55 -15.26 -2.64
N VAL A 11 -8.67 -14.85 -1.38
CA VAL A 11 -9.82 -15.13 -0.53
C VAL A 11 -10.30 -13.86 0.15
N ARG A 12 -11.61 -13.67 0.24
CA ARG A 12 -12.27 -12.59 0.98
C ARG A 12 -12.83 -13.14 2.27
N VAL A 13 -12.61 -12.43 3.38
CA VAL A 13 -13.04 -12.81 4.72
C VAL A 13 -13.98 -11.72 5.24
N GLU A 14 -15.27 -12.02 5.24
CA GLU A 14 -16.33 -11.13 5.74
C GLU A 14 -16.89 -11.63 7.07
N ARG A 15 -16.64 -12.89 7.42
CA ARG A 15 -17.01 -13.50 8.71
C ARG A 15 -15.98 -14.56 9.15
N PRO A 16 -15.98 -14.98 10.42
CA PRO A 16 -14.98 -15.93 10.94
C PRO A 16 -14.88 -17.25 10.16
N GLY A 17 -16.00 -17.77 9.65
CA GLY A 17 -16.03 -19.02 8.88
C GLY A 17 -15.43 -18.92 7.47
N ASP A 18 -15.16 -17.72 6.97
CA ASP A 18 -14.55 -17.52 5.64
C ASP A 18 -13.01 -17.61 5.69
N VAL A 19 -12.41 -17.59 6.89
CA VAL A 19 -10.96 -17.70 7.04
C VAL A 19 -10.53 -19.10 6.55
N PRO A 20 -9.77 -19.20 5.44
CA PRO A 20 -9.36 -20.49 4.94
C PRO A 20 -8.32 -21.09 5.90
N PRO A 21 -8.22 -22.43 6.00
CA PRO A 21 -7.23 -23.06 6.87
C PRO A 21 -5.81 -22.63 6.47
N ALA A 22 -4.92 -22.54 7.46
CA ALA A 22 -3.51 -22.36 7.22
C ALA A 22 -2.96 -23.59 6.48
N GLU A 23 -2.14 -23.37 5.46
CA GLU A 23 -1.58 -24.43 4.64
C GLU A 23 -0.06 -24.32 4.63
N GLU A 24 0.62 -25.41 4.96
CA GLU A 24 2.08 -25.45 5.15
C GLU A 24 2.87 -24.98 3.92
N ARG A 25 2.34 -25.23 2.72
CA ARG A 25 2.96 -24.81 1.45
C ARG A 25 2.40 -23.49 0.90
N SER A 26 1.63 -22.76 1.70
CA SER A 26 1.05 -21.46 1.32
C SER A 26 1.72 -20.33 2.09
N ILE A 27 2.19 -19.32 1.37
CA ILE A 27 2.60 -18.03 1.89
C ILE A 27 1.37 -17.13 1.87
N ASP A 28 0.87 -16.77 3.04
CA ASP A 28 -0.34 -15.98 3.16
C ASP A 28 0.00 -14.49 3.38
N VAL A 29 -0.59 -13.63 2.57
CA VAL A 29 -0.48 -12.16 2.66
C VAL A 29 -1.82 -11.62 3.15
N ALA A 30 -1.80 -10.91 4.28
CA ALA A 30 -3.02 -10.31 4.83
C ALA A 30 -3.27 -8.95 4.16
N VAL A 31 -4.49 -8.73 3.65
CA VAL A 31 -4.94 -7.41 3.18
C VAL A 31 -6.03 -6.89 4.12
N LEU A 32 -5.76 -5.75 4.75
CA LEU A 32 -6.71 -5.00 5.57
C LEU A 32 -7.60 -4.18 4.65
N ASP A 33 -8.79 -4.68 4.33
CA ASP A 33 -9.72 -3.98 3.46
C ASP A 33 -10.53 -2.93 4.24
N MET A 34 -10.21 -1.66 3.97
CA MET A 34 -10.81 -0.49 4.59
C MET A 34 -11.96 0.11 3.76
N ASN A 35 -12.46 -0.59 2.74
CA ASN A 35 -13.47 -0.05 1.81
C ASN A 35 -14.88 0.12 2.39
N TYR A 36 -15.20 -0.52 3.51
CA TYR A 36 -16.55 -0.52 4.10
C TYR A 36 -17.65 -0.98 3.12
N GLY A 37 -17.36 -2.01 2.31
CA GLY A 37 -18.30 -2.54 1.32
C GLY A 37 -18.46 -1.70 0.04
N TRP A 38 -17.70 -0.59 -0.10
CA TRP A 38 -17.66 0.18 -1.34
C TRP A 38 -16.72 -0.47 -2.37
N PRO A 39 -16.99 -0.31 -3.68
CA PRO A 39 -16.04 -0.73 -4.72
C PRO A 39 -14.66 -0.10 -4.52
N ASN A 40 -13.61 -0.93 -4.45
CA ASN A 40 -12.25 -0.50 -4.13
C ASN A 40 -11.26 -0.93 -5.21
N LEU A 41 -10.94 0.00 -6.12
CA LEU A 41 -9.96 -0.23 -7.18
C LEU A 41 -8.53 -0.37 -6.63
N GLY A 42 -8.22 0.29 -5.51
CA GLY A 42 -6.94 0.16 -4.83
C GLY A 42 -6.75 -1.22 -4.21
N HIS A 43 -7.82 -1.84 -3.69
CA HIS A 43 -7.79 -3.22 -3.21
C HIS A 43 -7.39 -4.20 -4.32
N ASP A 44 -8.10 -4.19 -5.45
CA ASP A 44 -7.78 -5.07 -6.59
C ASP A 44 -6.36 -4.82 -7.12
N SER A 45 -5.93 -3.56 -7.13
CA SER A 45 -4.58 -3.18 -7.55
C SER A 45 -3.51 -3.72 -6.61
N LEU A 46 -3.75 -3.73 -5.29
CA LEU A 46 -2.85 -4.36 -4.32
C LEU A 46 -2.80 -5.88 -4.49
N VAL A 47 -3.94 -6.54 -4.71
CA VAL A 47 -3.99 -7.98 -5.00
C VAL A 47 -3.17 -8.30 -6.24
N HIS A 48 -3.31 -7.50 -7.31
CA HIS A 48 -2.53 -7.66 -8.53
C HIS A 48 -1.05 -7.35 -8.31
N ALA A 49 -0.68 -6.38 -7.47
CA ALA A 49 0.72 -6.12 -7.14
C ALA A 49 1.39 -7.33 -6.47
N VAL A 50 0.66 -8.05 -5.60
CA VAL A 50 1.16 -9.32 -5.03
C VAL A 50 1.28 -10.39 -6.11
N MET A 51 0.30 -10.49 -7.03
CA MET A 51 0.34 -11.45 -8.13
C MET A 51 1.52 -11.18 -9.07
N ASP A 52 1.78 -9.93 -9.43
CA ASP A 52 2.92 -9.56 -10.28
C ASP A 52 4.25 -9.91 -9.60
N ALA A 53 4.38 -9.59 -8.30
CA ALA A 53 5.55 -9.99 -7.53
C ALA A 53 5.68 -11.53 -7.41
N ALA A 54 4.58 -12.27 -7.42
CA ALA A 54 4.62 -13.74 -7.46
C ALA A 54 5.08 -14.27 -8.84
N CYS A 55 4.70 -13.59 -9.94
CA CYS A 55 5.13 -13.94 -11.29
C CYS A 55 6.65 -13.84 -11.44
N ASP A 56 7.29 -12.85 -10.81
CA ASP A 56 8.74 -12.65 -10.82
C ASP A 56 9.51 -13.89 -10.30
N ILE A 57 8.88 -14.71 -9.45
CA ILE A 57 9.47 -15.88 -8.80
C ILE A 57 8.70 -17.18 -9.09
N LEU A 58 7.88 -17.17 -10.14
CA LEU A 58 6.91 -18.23 -10.45
C LEU A 58 7.56 -19.61 -10.57
N THR A 59 8.66 -19.71 -11.33
CA THR A 59 9.36 -20.97 -11.55
C THR A 59 9.79 -21.61 -10.24
N GLY A 60 10.38 -20.83 -9.33
CA GLY A 60 10.80 -21.34 -8.02
C GLY A 60 9.62 -21.78 -7.14
N LEU A 61 8.48 -21.09 -7.22
CA LEU A 61 7.26 -21.50 -6.52
C LEU A 61 6.71 -22.84 -7.05
N GLU A 62 6.65 -23.00 -8.37
CA GLU A 62 6.13 -24.21 -9.01
C GLU A 62 7.01 -25.43 -8.77
N GLU A 63 8.33 -25.29 -8.93
CA GLU A 63 9.32 -26.36 -8.71
C GLU A 63 9.29 -26.88 -7.26
N ASN A 64 9.06 -25.98 -6.31
CA ASN A 64 9.00 -26.31 -4.89
C ASN A 64 7.57 -26.65 -4.40
N GLY A 65 6.56 -26.53 -5.26
CA GLY A 65 5.16 -26.73 -4.91
C GLY A 65 4.68 -25.80 -3.80
N LEU A 66 5.17 -24.56 -3.79
CA LEU A 66 4.74 -23.46 -2.94
C LEU A 66 3.65 -22.65 -3.66
N GLY A 67 2.85 -21.93 -2.89
CA GLY A 67 1.89 -20.98 -3.42
C GLY A 67 1.78 -19.74 -2.56
N ILE A 68 1.30 -18.65 -3.15
CA ILE A 68 0.98 -17.39 -2.49
C ILE A 68 -0.53 -17.24 -2.46
N ARG A 69 -1.07 -16.85 -1.32
CA ARG A 69 -2.49 -16.58 -1.15
C ARG A 69 -2.70 -15.23 -0.49
N VAL A 70 -3.47 -14.38 -1.15
CA VAL A 70 -3.93 -13.12 -0.56
C VAL A 70 -5.22 -13.40 0.21
N VAL A 71 -5.22 -13.08 1.50
CA VAL A 71 -6.40 -13.19 2.37
C VAL A 71 -6.81 -11.79 2.79
N SER A 72 -7.94 -11.34 2.26
CA SER A 72 -8.42 -9.99 2.45
C SER A 72 -9.55 -9.94 3.47
N TYR A 73 -9.32 -9.18 4.54
CA TYR A 73 -10.18 -9.08 5.70
C TYR A 73 -11.02 -7.80 5.63
N GLU A 74 -12.35 -7.91 5.69
CA GLU A 74 -13.26 -6.77 5.75
C GLU A 74 -13.27 -6.16 7.16
N VAL A 75 -12.33 -5.23 7.40
CA VAL A 75 -12.05 -4.71 8.75
C VAL A 75 -13.20 -3.86 9.27
N ARG A 76 -13.62 -2.87 8.49
CA ARG A 76 -14.47 -1.79 9.02
C ARG A 76 -15.94 -2.16 9.15
N LYS A 77 -16.46 -2.91 8.17
CA LYS A 77 -17.89 -3.28 8.11
C LYS A 77 -18.20 -4.52 8.96
N SER A 78 -17.29 -5.48 8.98
CA SER A 78 -17.51 -6.78 9.63
C SER A 78 -16.59 -7.05 10.82
N GLY A 79 -15.67 -6.14 11.15
CA GLY A 79 -14.75 -6.29 12.27
C GLY A 79 -13.71 -7.40 12.07
N MET A 80 -13.54 -7.90 10.83
CA MET A 80 -12.64 -8.99 10.54
C MET A 80 -11.20 -8.48 10.51
N ILE A 81 -10.36 -9.00 11.41
CA ILE A 81 -8.96 -8.59 11.56
C ILE A 81 -8.11 -9.86 11.53
N PRO A 82 -7.02 -9.89 10.74
CA PRO A 82 -6.11 -11.04 10.72
C PRO A 82 -5.45 -11.25 12.08
N GLU A 83 -4.94 -12.46 12.30
CA GLU A 83 -4.14 -12.73 13.49
C GLU A 83 -2.81 -11.95 13.48
N ALA A 84 -2.25 -11.77 14.68
CA ALA A 84 -0.97 -11.12 14.90
C ALA A 84 0.20 -11.90 14.25
N PRO A 85 1.37 -11.27 14.09
CA PRO A 85 2.56 -11.94 13.57
C PRO A 85 2.95 -13.20 14.34
N ARG A 86 3.86 -14.01 13.75
CA ARG A 86 4.32 -15.33 14.24
C ARG A 86 3.29 -16.44 14.21
N GLY A 87 2.05 -16.14 13.82
CA GLY A 87 1.13 -17.13 13.30
C GLY A 87 1.40 -17.36 11.80
N ARG A 88 0.37 -17.11 11.02
CA ARG A 88 0.28 -17.34 9.58
C ARG A 88 0.87 -16.23 8.72
N TYR A 89 0.86 -14.99 9.21
CA TYR A 89 1.16 -13.79 8.43
C TYR A 89 2.50 -13.17 8.85
N GLY A 90 3.32 -12.86 7.86
CA GLY A 90 4.50 -11.99 8.01
C GLY A 90 4.43 -10.71 7.16
N LEU A 91 3.44 -10.60 6.27
CA LEU A 91 3.22 -9.44 5.41
C LEU A 91 1.76 -9.02 5.44
N TYR A 92 1.56 -7.73 5.74
CA TYR A 92 0.26 -7.08 5.83
C TYR A 92 0.21 -5.88 4.89
N LEU A 93 -0.90 -5.73 4.17
CA LEU A 93 -1.14 -4.60 3.27
C LEU A 93 -2.40 -3.87 3.70
N GLY A 94 -2.35 -2.54 3.81
CA GLY A 94 -3.49 -1.70 4.16
C GLY A 94 -4.06 -0.97 2.95
N THR A 95 -5.37 -1.07 2.71
CA THR A 95 -6.02 -0.40 1.57
C THR A 95 -6.50 1.02 1.87
N GLY A 96 -6.77 1.78 0.81
CA GLY A 96 -7.59 2.97 0.90
C GLY A 96 -9.06 2.67 1.25
N GLY A 97 -9.80 3.70 1.64
CA GLY A 97 -11.17 3.57 2.11
C GLY A 97 -11.88 4.93 2.19
N PRO A 98 -13.21 4.95 2.01
CA PRO A 98 -14.00 6.18 2.11
C PRO A 98 -14.30 6.59 3.55
N GLY A 99 -14.73 7.83 3.75
CA GLY A 99 -15.13 8.38 5.04
C GLY A 99 -13.97 8.92 5.87
N HIS A 100 -14.32 9.36 7.07
CA HIS A 100 -13.40 9.90 8.06
C HIS A 100 -12.50 8.81 8.65
N LEU A 101 -11.26 9.18 9.02
CA LEU A 101 -10.26 8.26 9.58
C LEU A 101 -10.52 7.89 11.04
N ASP A 102 -11.32 8.70 11.74
CA ASP A 102 -11.95 8.35 13.01
C ASP A 102 -13.35 7.78 12.76
N PRO A 103 -13.60 6.49 13.04
CA PRO A 103 -14.90 5.88 12.81
C PRO A 103 -16.02 6.55 13.60
N ARG A 104 -15.73 7.21 14.73
CA ARG A 104 -16.75 7.94 15.51
C ARG A 104 -17.26 9.19 14.81
N CYS A 105 -16.52 9.71 13.82
CA CYS A 105 -16.94 10.83 12.99
C CYS A 105 -17.67 10.37 11.71
N ASN A 106 -17.80 9.07 11.49
CA ASN A 106 -18.60 8.51 10.40
C ASN A 106 -20.04 8.32 10.87
N ASP A 107 -20.79 9.43 10.84
CA ASP A 107 -22.16 9.58 11.33
C ASP A 107 -23.25 9.43 10.24
N GLY A 108 -22.85 9.14 8.99
CA GLY A 108 -23.72 9.04 7.83
C GLY A 108 -24.19 10.37 7.22
N SER A 109 -23.88 11.52 7.83
CA SER A 109 -24.43 12.83 7.39
C SER A 109 -23.41 13.96 7.25
N SER A 110 -22.37 13.98 8.09
CA SER A 110 -21.30 14.97 8.02
C SER A 110 -20.55 14.89 6.67
N PRO A 111 -20.09 16.01 6.08
CA PRO A 111 -19.37 15.98 4.81
C PRO A 111 -18.17 15.02 4.80
N GLY A 112 -17.45 14.93 5.91
CA GLY A 112 -16.32 14.03 6.08
C GLY A 112 -16.69 12.55 6.21
N SER A 113 -17.93 12.21 6.57
CA SER A 113 -18.38 10.82 6.69
C SER A 113 -18.65 10.17 5.34
N GLN A 114 -18.82 10.97 4.29
CA GLN A 114 -19.12 10.50 2.93
C GLN A 114 -20.33 9.55 2.88
N GLY A 115 -21.33 9.80 3.74
CA GLY A 115 -22.54 8.97 3.83
C GLY A 115 -22.36 7.66 4.61
N ILE A 116 -21.19 7.45 5.23
CA ILE A 116 -20.91 6.26 6.03
C ILE A 116 -21.34 6.49 7.46
N ALA A 117 -22.24 5.65 7.94
CA ALA A 117 -22.49 5.43 9.36
C ALA A 117 -21.72 4.18 9.80
N GLU A 118 -20.78 4.32 10.74
CA GLU A 118 -19.81 3.26 11.08
C GLU A 118 -19.82 2.93 12.57
N ASP A 119 -19.68 1.64 12.90
CA ASP A 119 -19.39 1.18 14.26
C ASP A 119 -17.88 1.23 14.52
N PRO A 120 -17.40 1.97 15.55
CA PRO A 120 -15.98 2.06 15.87
C PRO A 120 -15.37 0.80 16.52
N SER A 121 -16.15 -0.27 16.76
CA SER A 121 -15.71 -1.47 17.49
C SER A 121 -14.47 -2.17 16.94
N TRP A 122 -14.20 -2.06 15.63
CA TRP A 122 -13.02 -2.65 14.98
C TRP A 122 -11.70 -1.97 15.37
N GLU A 123 -11.73 -0.69 15.76
CA GLU A 123 -10.55 0.17 15.91
C GLU A 123 -9.57 -0.37 16.95
N ALA A 124 -10.07 -0.74 18.13
CA ALA A 124 -9.23 -1.24 19.21
C ALA A 124 -8.54 -2.56 18.85
N GLY A 125 -9.21 -3.42 18.08
CA GLY A 125 -8.61 -4.65 17.55
C GLY A 125 -7.50 -4.37 16.55
N LEU A 126 -7.73 -3.40 15.65
CA LEU A 126 -6.76 -3.06 14.62
C LEU A 126 -5.51 -2.41 15.22
N PHE A 127 -5.68 -1.56 16.24
CA PHE A 127 -4.54 -0.92 16.91
C PHE A 127 -3.68 -1.95 17.64
N ARG A 128 -4.28 -2.96 18.28
CA ARG A 128 -3.53 -4.09 18.85
C ARG A 128 -2.75 -4.87 17.78
N LEU A 129 -3.31 -5.04 16.59
CA LEU A 129 -2.58 -5.65 15.48
C LEU A 129 -1.40 -4.79 15.05
N PHE A 130 -1.57 -3.47 14.93
CA PHE A 130 -0.48 -2.55 14.61
C PHE A 130 0.64 -2.56 15.65
N ASP A 131 0.29 -2.61 16.94
CA ASP A 131 1.27 -2.77 18.03
C ASP A 131 2.05 -4.07 17.85
N ALA A 132 1.36 -5.20 17.65
CA ALA A 132 2.00 -6.51 17.46
C ALA A 132 2.89 -6.56 16.21
N ILE A 133 2.46 -5.97 15.09
CA ILE A 133 3.29 -5.84 13.88
C ILE A 133 4.51 -4.99 14.17
N ARG A 134 4.37 -3.84 14.83
CA ARG A 134 5.51 -2.95 15.12
C ARG A 134 6.51 -3.61 16.07
N GLU A 135 6.07 -4.43 17.00
CA GLU A 135 6.94 -5.13 17.95
C GLU A 135 7.66 -6.34 17.32
N ASP A 136 7.11 -6.93 16.27
CA ASP A 136 7.74 -8.04 15.57
C ASP A 136 8.74 -7.55 14.50
N PRO A 137 10.05 -7.88 14.61
CA PRO A 137 11.05 -7.41 13.64
C PRO A 137 10.95 -8.07 12.25
N GLU A 138 10.23 -9.19 12.13
CA GLU A 138 10.09 -9.98 10.90
C GLU A 138 8.78 -9.71 10.15
N ALA A 139 7.80 -9.07 10.80
CA ALA A 139 6.53 -8.71 10.17
C ALA A 139 6.62 -7.37 9.43
N ALA A 140 5.94 -7.21 8.29
CA ALA A 140 5.87 -5.92 7.58
C ALA A 140 4.43 -5.45 7.37
N LEU A 141 4.21 -4.14 7.40
CA LEU A 141 2.94 -3.48 7.07
C LEU A 141 3.19 -2.34 6.09
N LEU A 142 2.60 -2.45 4.90
CA LEU A 142 2.59 -1.41 3.87
C LEU A 142 1.17 -0.86 3.74
N SER A 143 0.95 0.41 4.08
CA SER A 143 -0.38 1.00 4.16
C SER A 143 -0.59 2.14 3.17
N VAL A 144 -1.74 2.13 2.50
CA VAL A 144 -2.11 3.12 1.50
C VAL A 144 -3.29 3.95 1.98
N CYS A 145 -3.25 5.26 1.71
CA CYS A 145 -4.34 6.23 1.86
C CYS A 145 -5.03 6.14 3.23
N HIS A 146 -6.19 5.47 3.31
CA HIS A 146 -6.97 5.38 4.54
C HIS A 146 -6.25 4.58 5.63
N SER A 147 -5.68 3.40 5.32
CA SER A 147 -4.88 2.66 6.31
C SER A 147 -3.70 3.47 6.84
N PHE A 148 -3.04 4.26 5.98
CA PHE A 148 -1.99 5.17 6.44
C PHE A 148 -2.52 6.24 7.40
N GLY A 149 -3.64 6.86 7.07
CA GLY A 149 -4.28 7.83 7.97
C GLY A 149 -4.71 7.23 9.31
N VAL A 150 -5.16 5.98 9.33
CA VAL A 150 -5.48 5.25 10.57
C VAL A 150 -4.22 4.95 11.38
N MET A 151 -3.09 4.62 10.75
CA MET A 151 -1.80 4.50 11.44
C MET A 151 -1.32 5.82 12.03
N CYS A 152 -1.52 6.94 11.33
CA CYS A 152 -1.22 8.26 11.86
C CYS A 152 -2.05 8.59 13.11
N ARG A 153 -3.33 8.18 13.13
CA ARG A 153 -4.18 8.31 14.32
C ARG A 153 -3.73 7.39 15.45
N TRP A 154 -3.47 6.11 15.17
CA TRP A 154 -2.97 5.13 16.15
C TRP A 154 -1.72 5.64 16.88
N THR A 155 -0.79 6.24 16.15
CA THR A 155 0.48 6.75 16.71
C THR A 155 0.39 8.18 17.25
N GLY A 156 -0.68 8.92 16.95
CA GLY A 156 -0.83 10.32 17.30
C GLY A 156 0.09 11.30 16.55
N VAL A 157 0.78 10.84 15.50
CA VAL A 157 1.81 11.64 14.78
C VAL A 157 1.21 12.69 13.85
N ALA A 158 0.00 12.44 13.36
CA ALA A 158 -0.73 13.38 12.52
C ALA A 158 -2.23 13.21 12.72
N ARG A 159 -2.95 14.33 12.67
CA ARG A 159 -4.41 14.37 12.77
C ARG A 159 -5.03 14.56 11.39
N PRO A 160 -6.16 13.90 11.11
CA PRO A 160 -6.92 14.16 9.89
C PRO A 160 -7.55 15.55 9.96
N VAL A 161 -7.40 16.31 8.88
CA VAL A 161 -8.05 17.61 8.69
C VAL A 161 -8.76 17.59 7.35
N LEU A 162 -10.07 17.85 7.38
CA LEU A 162 -10.86 17.95 6.16
C LEU A 162 -10.29 19.07 5.28
N ARG A 163 -10.01 18.78 4.01
CA ARG A 163 -9.48 19.78 3.09
C ARG A 163 -10.51 20.90 2.90
N PRO A 164 -10.09 22.17 3.02
CA PRO A 164 -11.03 23.28 2.95
C PRO A 164 -11.52 23.48 1.50
N PRO A 165 -12.69 24.11 1.28
CA PRO A 165 -13.30 24.23 -0.05
C PRO A 165 -12.37 24.83 -1.11
N GLU A 166 -11.51 25.78 -0.73
CA GLU A 166 -10.57 26.46 -1.61
C GLU A 166 -9.46 25.54 -2.11
N LYS A 167 -9.11 24.52 -1.30
CA LYS A 167 -8.11 23.50 -1.65
C LYS A 167 -8.74 22.32 -2.39
N GLY A 168 -10.04 22.10 -2.18
CA GLY A 168 -10.80 20.99 -2.74
C GLY A 168 -10.28 19.61 -2.36
N LYS A 169 -10.94 18.56 -2.85
CA LYS A 169 -10.45 17.18 -2.77
C LYS A 169 -9.15 17.07 -3.57
N SER A 170 -8.14 16.37 -3.04
CA SER A 170 -6.95 16.06 -3.83
C SER A 170 -7.30 14.94 -4.80
N THR A 171 -7.21 15.20 -6.10
CA THR A 171 -7.58 14.21 -7.15
C THR A 171 -6.61 14.26 -8.33
N GLY A 172 -6.33 13.10 -8.92
CA GLY A 172 -5.48 12.98 -10.11
C GLY A 172 -3.99 13.01 -9.81
N ILE A 173 -3.18 13.43 -10.78
CA ILE A 173 -1.73 13.49 -10.64
C ILE A 173 -1.33 14.74 -9.84
N GLN A 174 -0.65 14.52 -8.71
CA GLN A 174 -0.17 15.55 -7.79
C GLN A 174 1.35 15.45 -7.60
N GLU A 175 1.92 16.37 -6.82
CA GLU A 175 3.32 16.33 -6.38
C GLU A 175 3.43 16.14 -4.87
N ASN A 176 4.39 15.28 -4.48
CA ASN A 176 4.92 15.23 -3.13
C ASN A 176 6.40 15.64 -3.15
N ILE A 177 6.93 16.03 -2.00
CA ILE A 177 8.33 16.41 -1.82
C ILE A 177 8.93 15.54 -0.73
N LEU A 178 10.03 14.86 -1.04
CA LEU A 178 10.84 14.16 -0.06
C LEU A 178 11.38 15.13 0.99
N THR A 179 11.28 14.75 2.25
CA THR A 179 11.97 15.43 3.35
C THR A 179 13.47 15.22 3.24
N GLU A 180 14.24 15.96 4.04
CA GLU A 180 15.68 15.72 4.10
C GLU A 180 16.00 14.35 4.72
N GLU A 181 15.21 13.92 5.71
CA GLU A 181 15.26 12.58 6.27
C GLU A 181 14.97 11.51 5.22
N GLY A 182 13.95 11.71 4.38
CA GLY A 182 13.60 10.85 3.26
C GLY A 182 14.73 10.75 2.23
N ARG A 183 15.38 11.88 1.89
CA ARG A 183 16.53 11.88 0.97
C ARG A 183 17.75 11.15 1.52
N ARG A 184 17.94 11.12 2.84
CA ARG A 184 19.03 10.39 3.51
C ARG A 184 18.67 8.95 3.86
N HIS A 185 17.40 8.58 3.73
CA HIS A 185 16.92 7.26 4.06
C HIS A 185 17.61 6.20 3.17
N PRO A 186 18.10 5.08 3.72
CA PRO A 186 18.86 4.07 2.96
C PRO A 186 18.15 3.53 1.70
N TRP A 187 16.84 3.31 1.78
CA TRP A 187 15.97 3.01 0.63
C TRP A 187 15.70 4.25 -0.26
N PHE A 188 15.01 5.27 0.26
CA PHE A 188 14.56 6.41 -0.55
C PHE A 188 15.67 7.34 -1.07
N ARG A 189 16.92 7.22 -0.62
CA ARG A 189 18.05 7.92 -1.25
C ARG A 189 18.27 7.46 -2.71
N GLN A 190 17.89 6.22 -3.02
CA GLN A 190 17.97 5.68 -4.39
C GLN A 190 16.94 6.38 -5.28
N LEU A 191 15.68 6.47 -4.81
CA LEU A 191 14.66 7.31 -5.41
C LEU A 191 15.15 8.75 -5.60
N ALA A 192 15.71 9.37 -4.55
CA ALA A 192 16.23 10.72 -4.64
C ALA A 192 17.36 10.87 -5.67
N ALA A 193 18.15 9.84 -5.96
CA ALA A 193 19.18 9.89 -6.99
C ALA A 193 18.59 9.84 -8.42
N GLU A 194 17.42 9.23 -8.59
CA GLU A 194 16.74 9.10 -9.88
C GLU A 194 15.84 10.30 -10.22
N LEU A 195 15.51 11.14 -9.23
CA LEU A 195 14.66 12.32 -9.44
C LEU A 195 15.45 13.50 -10.02
N PRO A 196 14.89 14.25 -11.00
CA PRO A 196 15.58 15.38 -11.63
C PRO A 196 16.07 16.47 -10.66
N ASP A 197 15.30 16.75 -9.60
CA ASP A 197 15.65 17.73 -8.57
C ASP A 197 16.01 17.07 -7.22
N GLY A 198 16.10 15.75 -7.21
CA GLY A 198 16.43 14.94 -6.05
C GLY A 198 15.40 14.92 -4.92
N ARG A 199 14.16 15.36 -5.16
CA ARG A 199 13.12 15.40 -4.11
C ARG A 199 11.67 15.32 -4.57
N ARG A 200 11.31 15.80 -5.77
CA ARG A 200 9.91 15.92 -6.20
C ARG A 200 9.40 14.63 -6.81
N LEU A 201 8.34 14.10 -6.23
CA LEU A 201 7.66 12.90 -6.66
C LEU A 201 6.38 13.23 -7.42
N ARG A 202 6.02 12.41 -8.40
CA ARG A 202 4.69 12.41 -9.00
C ARG A 202 3.88 11.31 -8.34
N VAL A 203 2.65 11.62 -7.97
CA VAL A 203 1.76 10.68 -7.27
C VAL A 203 0.36 10.73 -7.83
N VAL A 204 -0.34 9.60 -7.84
CA VAL A 204 -1.79 9.56 -8.04
C VAL A 204 -2.45 9.75 -6.69
N ASP A 205 -3.25 10.80 -6.54
CA ASP A 205 -3.90 11.14 -5.27
C ASP A 205 -5.44 11.14 -5.44
N HIS A 206 -6.13 10.74 -4.38
CA HIS A 206 -7.58 10.72 -4.32
C HIS A 206 -8.08 10.76 -2.86
N ARG A 207 -7.78 11.86 -2.17
CA ARG A 207 -8.05 12.02 -0.72
C ARG A 207 -8.85 13.27 -0.38
N LEU A 208 -9.65 13.13 0.68
CA LEU A 208 -10.47 14.20 1.24
C LEU A 208 -9.82 14.86 2.47
N PHE A 209 -8.86 14.17 3.10
CA PHE A 209 -8.21 14.62 4.33
C PHE A 209 -6.71 14.90 4.12
N ASP A 210 -6.24 15.98 4.73
CA ASP A 210 -4.83 16.22 4.99
C ASP A 210 -4.45 15.59 6.33
N LEU A 211 -3.27 14.98 6.38
CA LEU A 211 -2.70 14.48 7.63
C LEU A 211 -1.74 15.54 8.16
N MET A 212 -2.23 16.35 9.09
CA MET A 212 -1.46 17.46 9.64
C MET A 212 -0.63 16.96 10.82
N PRO A 213 0.70 17.09 10.79
CA PRO A 213 1.56 16.65 11.89
C PRO A 213 1.10 17.22 13.23
N ALA A 214 1.14 16.40 14.27
CA ALA A 214 0.89 16.86 15.62
C ALA A 214 2.00 17.83 16.07
N PRO A 215 1.70 18.83 16.91
CA PRO A 215 2.71 19.69 17.49
C PRO A 215 3.68 18.89 18.35
N GLY A 216 4.98 19.08 18.16
CA GLY A 216 6.04 18.42 18.93
C GLY A 216 7.05 17.69 18.05
N ALA A 217 8.13 17.20 18.66
CA ALA A 217 9.08 16.36 17.97
C ALA A 217 8.48 14.97 17.74
N LEU A 218 8.65 14.42 16.54
CA LEU A 218 8.32 13.02 16.26
C LEU A 218 9.23 12.11 17.11
N PRO A 219 8.73 10.94 17.55
CA PRO A 219 9.60 9.90 18.10
C PRO A 219 10.77 9.60 17.15
N ALA A 220 11.97 9.41 17.69
CA ALA A 220 13.18 9.21 16.88
C ALA A 220 13.11 7.96 15.96
N THR A 221 12.23 7.01 16.30
CA THR A 221 11.98 5.80 15.49
C THR A 221 11.09 6.06 14.27
N PHE A 222 10.46 7.22 14.19
CA PHE A 222 9.55 7.59 13.12
C PHE A 222 10.23 8.58 12.19
N VAL A 223 10.22 8.25 10.90
CA VAL A 223 10.92 9.03 9.88
C VAL A 223 9.89 9.60 8.91
N PRO A 224 9.66 10.93 8.91
CA PRO A 224 8.81 11.54 7.91
C PRO A 224 9.55 11.44 6.56
N ILE A 225 8.94 10.81 5.56
CA ILE A 225 9.58 10.58 4.26
C ILE A 225 9.19 11.67 3.26
N GLY A 226 7.96 12.19 3.34
CA GLY A 226 7.55 13.27 2.45
C GLY A 226 6.28 13.98 2.87
N TYR A 227 6.16 15.18 2.28
CA TYR A 227 5.04 16.07 2.42
C TYR A 227 4.39 16.32 1.07
N GLU A 228 3.15 16.77 1.10
CA GLU A 228 2.45 17.37 -0.02
C GLU A 228 3.28 18.51 -0.65
N ALA A 229 3.17 18.75 -1.96
CA ALA A 229 3.51 20.03 -2.58
C ALA A 229 2.27 20.93 -2.71
N ARG A 230 2.42 22.25 -2.53
CA ARG A 230 1.36 23.23 -2.79
C ARG A 230 1.21 23.48 -4.29
N GLY A 231 0.57 22.55 -4.99
CA GLY A 231 0.43 22.55 -6.45
C GLY A 231 1.70 22.10 -7.18
N LEU A 232 1.60 21.90 -8.49
CA LEU A 232 2.71 21.40 -9.32
C LEU A 232 3.84 22.44 -9.38
N GLY A 233 5.07 22.02 -9.06
CA GLY A 233 6.23 22.90 -8.95
C GLY A 233 6.23 23.83 -7.73
N GLY A 234 5.18 23.81 -6.91
CA GLY A 234 5.03 24.68 -5.74
C GLY A 234 5.92 24.29 -4.56
N PRO A 235 5.99 25.09 -3.49
CA PRO A 235 6.74 24.76 -2.28
C PRO A 235 6.15 23.55 -1.55
N ALA A 236 6.87 23.03 -0.57
CA ALA A 236 6.33 22.01 0.33
C ALA A 236 5.09 22.55 1.07
N GLY A 237 4.06 21.73 1.14
CA GLY A 237 2.89 21.89 1.99
C GLY A 237 3.15 21.35 3.39
N GLU A 238 2.10 21.40 4.21
CA GLU A 238 2.17 21.00 5.62
C GLU A 238 1.65 19.57 5.85
N ALA A 239 0.89 19.03 4.88
CA ALA A 239 0.29 17.72 4.99
C ALA A 239 1.35 16.63 4.82
N LEU A 240 1.49 15.76 5.82
CA LEU A 240 2.32 14.57 5.76
C LEU A 240 1.73 13.59 4.75
N THR A 241 2.57 13.07 3.85
CA THR A 241 2.11 12.16 2.80
C THR A 241 2.81 10.81 2.82
N MET A 242 3.96 10.68 3.47
CA MET A 242 4.69 9.42 3.59
C MET A 242 5.46 9.35 4.90
N MET A 243 5.46 8.18 5.56
CA MET A 243 6.15 8.00 6.83
C MET A 243 6.54 6.55 7.08
N GLU A 244 7.78 6.36 7.56
CA GLU A 244 8.27 5.11 8.14
C GLU A 244 8.04 5.13 9.66
N PHE A 245 7.44 4.07 10.18
CA PHE A 245 7.19 3.86 11.61
C PHE A 245 8.13 2.83 12.23
N ALA A 246 8.71 1.95 11.41
CA ALA A 246 9.75 1.02 11.80
C ALA A 246 10.54 0.56 10.57
N ARG A 247 11.85 0.37 10.74
CA ARG A 247 12.75 -0.16 9.71
C ARG A 247 12.98 -1.66 9.89
N ASP A 248 13.34 -2.34 8.81
CA ASP A 248 13.79 -3.72 8.86
C ASP A 248 15.11 -3.89 9.62
N ARG A 249 15.43 -5.14 10.00
CA ARG A 249 16.66 -5.47 10.72
C ARG A 249 17.93 -5.18 9.92
N GLY A 250 17.86 -5.26 8.58
CA GLY A 250 18.96 -4.87 7.70
C GLY A 250 19.25 -3.37 7.70
N GLY A 251 18.36 -2.56 8.26
CA GLY A 251 18.52 -1.12 8.35
C GLY A 251 18.34 -0.40 7.01
N VAL A 252 17.75 -1.07 6.01
CA VAL A 252 17.58 -0.52 4.65
C VAL A 252 16.11 -0.28 4.31
N MET A 253 15.28 -1.32 4.44
CA MET A 253 13.92 -1.32 3.92
C MET A 253 12.92 -0.85 4.98
N PRO A 254 11.97 0.05 4.64
CA PRO A 254 10.94 0.46 5.58
C PRO A 254 9.94 -0.69 5.80
N ARG A 255 9.78 -1.12 7.05
CA ARG A 255 9.02 -2.32 7.43
C ARG A 255 7.59 -2.02 7.80
N VAL A 256 7.39 -0.97 8.58
CA VAL A 256 6.07 -0.43 8.88
C VAL A 256 6.03 0.93 8.22
N PHE A 257 5.34 1.03 7.10
CA PHE A 257 5.40 2.18 6.20
C PHE A 257 4.01 2.52 5.69
N GLY A 258 3.74 3.81 5.51
CA GLY A 258 2.50 4.21 4.87
C GLY A 258 2.63 5.46 4.04
N VAL A 259 1.74 5.54 3.05
CA VAL A 259 1.61 6.67 2.13
C VAL A 259 0.16 7.09 1.97
N ASN A 260 -0.05 8.38 1.71
CA ASN A 260 -1.38 8.96 1.56
C ASN A 260 -1.89 8.89 0.10
N HIS A 261 -0.96 8.85 -0.86
CA HIS A 261 -1.27 8.67 -2.27
C HIS A 261 -1.50 7.19 -2.62
N HIS A 262 -1.81 6.90 -3.89
CA HIS A 262 -2.16 5.59 -4.42
C HIS A 262 -1.08 5.02 -5.36
N PRO A 263 0.06 4.57 -4.83
CA PRO A 263 1.13 3.98 -5.65
C PRO A 263 0.73 2.67 -6.32
N GLU A 264 -0.36 2.02 -5.88
CA GLU A 264 -0.91 0.83 -6.52
C GLU A 264 -1.66 1.14 -7.84
N ILE A 265 -2.05 2.39 -8.06
CA ILE A 265 -2.88 2.83 -9.20
C ILE A 265 -2.01 3.57 -10.22
N VAL A 266 -1.15 2.86 -10.96
CA VAL A 266 -0.17 3.49 -11.89
C VAL A 266 -0.41 3.08 -13.34
N ASP A 267 -0.62 1.79 -13.60
CA ASP A 267 -0.87 1.29 -14.96
C ASP A 267 -2.28 1.65 -15.42
N ARG A 268 -2.40 2.76 -16.15
CA ARG A 268 -3.66 3.26 -16.70
C ARG A 268 -4.42 2.22 -17.51
N THR A 269 -3.74 1.42 -18.33
CA THR A 269 -4.38 0.41 -19.18
C THR A 269 -5.04 -0.66 -18.30
N ARG A 270 -4.30 -1.12 -17.29
CA ARG A 270 -4.82 -2.07 -16.30
C ARG A 270 -5.96 -1.49 -15.47
N GLN A 271 -5.86 -0.23 -15.07
CA GLN A 271 -6.93 0.43 -14.32
C GLN A 271 -8.22 0.54 -15.15
N MET A 272 -8.11 0.89 -16.43
CA MET A 272 -9.27 0.90 -17.34
C MET A 272 -9.87 -0.50 -17.53
N MET A 273 -9.04 -1.55 -17.59
CA MET A 273 -9.49 -2.94 -17.64
C MET A 273 -10.23 -3.34 -16.36
N LEU A 274 -9.70 -3.02 -15.18
CA LEU A 274 -10.34 -3.30 -13.89
C LEU A 274 -11.69 -2.56 -13.77
N LEU A 275 -11.75 -1.29 -14.18
CA LEU A 275 -13.00 -0.52 -14.23
C LEU A 275 -14.04 -1.18 -15.13
N ALA A 276 -13.64 -1.62 -16.33
CA ALA A 276 -14.52 -2.33 -17.26
C ALA A 276 -15.05 -3.64 -16.66
N GLN A 277 -14.18 -4.46 -16.08
CA GLN A 277 -14.57 -5.71 -15.44
C GLN A 277 -15.53 -5.50 -14.26
N LYS A 278 -15.33 -4.46 -13.44
CA LYS A 278 -16.25 -4.13 -12.35
C LYS A 278 -17.63 -3.70 -12.86
N ARG A 279 -17.65 -2.90 -13.93
CA ARG A 279 -18.89 -2.47 -14.58
C ARG A 279 -19.63 -3.67 -15.18
N GLU A 280 -18.93 -4.56 -15.86
CA GLU A 280 -19.50 -5.80 -16.41
C GLU A 280 -20.08 -6.70 -15.33
N ARG A 281 -19.42 -6.77 -14.17
CA ARG A 281 -19.90 -7.51 -12.98
C ARG A 281 -21.03 -6.81 -12.22
N GLY A 282 -21.41 -5.59 -12.61
CA GLY A 282 -22.44 -4.80 -11.93
C GLY A 282 -22.04 -4.29 -10.55
N GLU A 283 -20.74 -4.33 -10.22
CA GLU A 283 -20.22 -3.86 -8.92
C GLU A 283 -20.23 -2.33 -8.80
N VAL A 284 -20.26 -1.62 -9.94
CA VAL A 284 -20.21 -0.15 -10.03
C VAL A 284 -21.22 0.37 -11.03
N THR A 285 -21.70 1.61 -10.80
CA THR A 285 -22.56 2.30 -11.77
C THR A 285 -21.74 2.81 -12.96
N ALA A 286 -22.42 3.08 -14.08
CA ALA A 286 -21.78 3.70 -15.25
C ALA A 286 -21.20 5.08 -14.88
N GLU A 287 -21.92 5.88 -14.09
CA GLU A 287 -21.46 7.19 -13.63
C GLU A 287 -20.18 7.09 -12.79
N TRP A 288 -20.12 6.15 -11.84
CA TRP A 288 -18.91 5.91 -11.04
C TRP A 288 -17.73 5.49 -11.91
N SER A 289 -17.97 4.56 -12.86
CA SER A 289 -16.96 4.11 -13.82
C SER A 289 -16.44 5.26 -14.69
N ASP A 290 -17.32 6.12 -15.18
CA ASP A 290 -16.99 7.24 -16.06
C ASP A 290 -16.23 8.34 -15.31
N GLU A 291 -16.58 8.63 -14.06
CA GLU A 291 -15.82 9.57 -13.21
C GLU A 291 -14.37 9.11 -13.03
N ARG A 292 -14.16 7.83 -12.71
CA ARG A 292 -12.82 7.25 -12.52
C ARG A 292 -12.03 7.20 -13.82
N ALA A 293 -12.66 6.82 -14.92
CA ALA A 293 -12.05 6.87 -16.24
C ALA A 293 -11.60 8.29 -16.62
N ARG A 294 -12.42 9.32 -16.32
CA ARG A 294 -12.05 10.72 -16.56
C ARG A 294 -10.84 11.15 -15.75
N ILE A 295 -10.78 10.84 -14.45
CA ILE A 295 -9.61 11.14 -13.59
C ILE A 295 -8.33 10.53 -14.17
N MET A 296 -8.42 9.32 -14.71
CA MET A 296 -7.30 8.60 -15.32
C MET A 296 -6.92 9.09 -16.72
N THR A 297 -7.81 9.81 -17.41
CA THR A 297 -7.62 10.21 -18.81
C THR A 297 -7.38 11.72 -19.01
N GLN A 298 -7.79 12.57 -18.06
CA GLN A 298 -7.77 14.03 -18.19
C GLN A 298 -6.36 14.66 -18.17
N THR A 299 -5.38 13.99 -17.59
CA THR A 299 -3.96 14.34 -17.73
C THR A 299 -3.34 13.35 -18.71
N GLN A 300 -3.12 13.74 -19.96
CA GLN A 300 -2.18 13.02 -20.83
C GLN A 300 -0.77 13.27 -20.28
N PRO A 301 -0.10 12.27 -19.70
CA PRO A 301 1.26 12.43 -19.25
C PRO A 301 2.15 12.31 -20.50
N ASP A 302 3.07 13.24 -20.72
CA ASP A 302 4.21 12.96 -21.60
C ASP A 302 5.02 11.80 -20.99
N ASP A 303 5.74 11.01 -21.78
CA ASP A 303 6.46 9.79 -21.33
C ASP A 303 7.30 9.98 -20.05
N ILE A 304 7.88 11.17 -19.87
CA ILE A 304 8.66 11.55 -18.67
C ILE A 304 7.78 11.55 -17.40
N ARG A 305 6.53 11.99 -17.51
CA ARG A 305 5.59 12.05 -16.38
C ARG A 305 5.13 10.65 -15.95
N ASP A 306 4.91 9.76 -16.92
CA ASP A 306 4.59 8.36 -16.64
C ASP A 306 5.75 7.66 -15.96
N ARG A 307 6.98 7.85 -16.45
CA ARG A 307 8.18 7.32 -15.80
C ARG A 307 8.28 7.72 -14.32
N LEU A 308 8.03 8.99 -13.99
CA LEU A 308 8.11 9.48 -12.61
C LEU A 308 7.01 8.90 -11.69
N LEU A 309 5.83 8.61 -12.24
CA LEU A 309 4.77 7.91 -11.51
C LEU A 309 5.16 6.46 -11.21
N HIS A 310 5.68 5.74 -12.21
CA HIS A 310 6.20 4.39 -12.04
C HIS A 310 7.32 4.33 -11.01
N LEU A 311 8.30 5.23 -11.13
CA LEU A 311 9.39 5.35 -10.17
C LEU A 311 8.88 5.56 -8.74
N THR A 312 7.91 6.46 -8.56
CA THR A 312 7.34 6.70 -7.23
C THR A 312 6.60 5.48 -6.70
N SER A 313 5.88 4.74 -7.55
CA SER A 313 5.21 3.49 -7.18
C SER A 313 6.19 2.41 -6.72
N ASP A 314 7.27 2.24 -7.48
CA ASP A 314 8.30 1.24 -7.17
C ASP A 314 8.90 1.47 -5.79
N TYR A 315 9.30 2.70 -5.49
CA TYR A 315 9.93 2.99 -4.20
C TYR A 315 8.96 3.09 -3.03
N THR A 316 7.68 3.42 -3.27
CA THR A 316 6.70 3.64 -2.17
C THR A 316 5.74 2.47 -1.95
N LEU A 317 5.77 1.43 -2.79
CA LEU A 317 4.97 0.23 -2.59
C LEU A 317 5.59 -1.02 -3.20
N LEU A 318 5.86 -1.04 -4.52
CA LEU A 318 6.13 -2.31 -5.22
C LEU A 318 7.48 -2.93 -4.83
N GLY A 319 8.53 -2.14 -4.70
CA GLY A 319 9.84 -2.58 -4.21
C GLY A 319 9.78 -3.13 -2.79
N PRO A 320 9.28 -2.38 -1.79
CA PRO A 320 9.06 -2.91 -0.44
C PRO A 320 8.17 -4.16 -0.41
N LEU A 321 7.12 -4.21 -1.24
CA LEU A 321 6.24 -5.36 -1.37
C LEU A 321 7.00 -6.61 -1.85
N ARG A 322 7.74 -6.50 -2.96
CA ARG A 322 8.56 -7.59 -3.49
C ARG A 322 9.57 -8.06 -2.46
N PHE A 323 10.27 -7.13 -1.81
CA PHE A 323 11.26 -7.44 -0.78
C PHE A 323 10.69 -8.30 0.34
N TYR A 324 9.56 -7.89 0.94
CA TYR A 324 8.97 -8.67 2.03
C TYR A 324 8.32 -9.95 1.53
N LEU A 325 7.70 -9.96 0.36
CA LEU A 325 7.15 -11.19 -0.22
C LEU A 325 8.25 -12.24 -0.44
N TYR A 326 9.37 -11.85 -1.04
CA TYR A 326 10.48 -12.75 -1.34
C TYR A 326 11.10 -13.27 -0.05
N ARG A 327 11.28 -12.41 0.95
CA ARG A 327 11.71 -12.83 2.29
C ARG A 327 10.78 -13.88 2.90
N GLN A 328 9.46 -13.70 2.80
CA GLN A 328 8.49 -14.68 3.32
C GLN A 328 8.54 -16.01 2.56
N VAL A 329 8.70 -15.96 1.23
CA VAL A 329 8.86 -17.17 0.40
C VAL A 329 10.15 -17.90 0.74
N ARG A 330 11.28 -17.19 0.83
CA ARG A 330 12.58 -17.74 1.23
C ARG A 330 12.50 -18.39 2.62
N ALA A 331 12.00 -17.66 3.62
CA ALA A 331 11.84 -18.19 4.98
C ALA A 331 10.95 -19.45 5.02
N ARG A 332 9.89 -19.49 4.21
CA ARG A 332 9.04 -20.69 4.11
C ARG A 332 9.77 -21.85 3.45
N ALA A 333 10.50 -21.61 2.36
CA ALA A 333 11.28 -22.65 1.69
C ALA A 333 12.35 -23.22 2.63
N GLU A 334 13.09 -22.35 3.35
CA GLU A 334 14.08 -22.74 4.35
C GLU A 334 13.48 -23.61 5.47
N ALA A 335 12.33 -23.20 6.01
CA ALA A 335 11.62 -23.95 7.05
C ALA A 335 11.19 -25.35 6.59
N LEU A 336 10.99 -25.54 5.28
CA LEU A 336 10.60 -26.81 4.66
C LEU A 336 11.79 -27.60 4.07
N GLY A 337 13.02 -27.06 4.18
CA GLY A 337 14.20 -27.67 3.56
C GLY A 337 14.16 -27.71 2.03
N LEU A 338 13.46 -26.75 1.41
CA LEU A 338 13.28 -26.67 -0.04
C LEU A 338 14.37 -25.78 -0.67
N PRO A 339 14.95 -26.17 -1.82
CA PRO A 339 15.93 -25.34 -2.51
C PRO A 339 15.23 -24.14 -3.18
N MET A 340 15.50 -22.94 -2.68
CA MET A 340 14.97 -21.70 -3.23
C MET A 340 16.08 -20.65 -3.26
N ASP A 341 16.51 -20.26 -4.46
CA ASP A 341 17.50 -19.20 -4.65
C ASP A 341 16.77 -17.85 -4.80
N LEU A 342 16.43 -17.24 -3.67
CA LEU A 342 15.89 -15.89 -3.60
C LEU A 342 16.82 -15.03 -2.75
N ASP A 343 17.22 -13.89 -3.29
CA ASP A 343 17.96 -12.87 -2.56
C ASP A 343 17.16 -11.57 -2.56
N GLU A 344 16.39 -11.32 -1.51
CA GLU A 344 15.69 -10.04 -1.35
C GLU A 344 16.67 -8.85 -1.24
N GLY A 345 17.95 -9.09 -0.93
CA GLY A 345 19.00 -8.08 -0.84
C GLY A 345 19.27 -7.37 -2.17
N ARG A 346 19.02 -8.03 -3.31
CA ARG A 346 19.13 -7.42 -4.64
C ARG A 346 18.16 -6.28 -4.85
N ILE A 347 16.94 -6.42 -4.32
CA ILE A 347 15.94 -5.35 -4.31
C ILE A 347 16.45 -4.20 -3.44
N ALA A 348 16.90 -4.49 -2.22
CA ALA A 348 17.41 -3.47 -1.29
C ALA A 348 18.65 -2.72 -1.83
N GLY A 349 19.50 -3.40 -2.61
CA GLY A 349 20.68 -2.85 -3.26
C GLY A 349 20.40 -2.05 -4.54
N GLY A 350 19.17 -2.12 -5.07
CA GLY A 350 18.77 -1.41 -6.29
C GLY A 350 19.05 -2.18 -7.58
N GLU A 351 19.51 -3.43 -7.53
CA GLU A 351 19.90 -4.22 -8.71
C GLU A 351 18.70 -4.67 -9.55
N ASP A 352 17.50 -4.72 -8.97
CA ASP A 352 16.25 -5.05 -9.67
C ASP A 352 15.32 -3.81 -9.82
N THR A 353 15.90 -2.60 -9.81
CA THR A 353 15.15 -1.36 -10.12
C THR A 353 15.05 -1.14 -11.63
N PRO A 354 14.05 -0.38 -12.13
CA PRO A 354 13.94 -0.09 -13.56
C PRO A 354 15.22 0.50 -14.17
N ALA A 355 16.00 1.27 -13.41
CA ALA A 355 17.28 1.82 -13.85
C ALA A 355 18.36 0.74 -14.10
N ALA A 356 18.36 -0.36 -13.35
CA ALA A 356 19.29 -1.48 -13.54
C ALA A 356 18.88 -2.38 -14.73
N LEU A 357 17.58 -2.50 -14.99
CA LEU A 357 17.03 -3.20 -16.15
C LEU A 357 17.25 -2.42 -17.46
N GLU A 358 17.18 -1.09 -17.44
CA GLU A 358 17.52 -0.23 -18.60
C GLU A 358 19.04 -0.14 -18.87
N ALA A 359 19.88 -0.34 -17.85
CA ALA A 359 21.35 -0.26 -17.96
C ALA A 359 22.03 -1.58 -18.33
N SER A 360 21.29 -2.69 -18.42
CA SER A 360 21.83 -3.97 -18.89
C SER A 360 21.98 -3.94 -20.42
N PRO A 361 23.21 -4.01 -20.96
CA PRO A 361 23.39 -4.10 -22.40
C PRO A 361 22.89 -5.46 -22.88
N ASN A 362 22.03 -5.46 -23.92
CA ASN A 362 21.74 -6.66 -24.72
C ASN A 362 23.03 -7.26 -25.30
#